data_AF-A0A428SF43-F1
#
_entry.id   AF-A0A428SF43-F1
#
_cell.length_a   1.000
_cell.length_b   1.000
_cell.length_c   1.000
_cell.angle_alpha   90.00
_cell.angle_beta   90.00
_cell.angle_gamma   90.00
#
_symmetry.space_group_name_H-M   'P 1'
#
loop_
_entity.id
_entity.type
_entity.pdbx_description
1 polymer ?
#
loop_
_entity_poly.entity_id
_entity_poly.type
_entity_poly.pdbx_seq_one_letter_code
_entity_poly.pdbx_strand_id
1 'polypeptide(L)'
;MASNIPAIIHFFMSPGTAPFESLQAILTKANPPIRDESSPPRNVPPSKTAASVNSFEVTQWADFNLETLMEAYGDILNEQVQVTNHAPTDPPSMRSLADLKMIGQRYIFPALEYTIEAGARHIGIRLGRHLPTMIFRPSPAVQGNYPPLALCTDNEERLLFGCVQFAKQWQSSDLLDNPAIAKRPIGQLVTYCNNANTRYGFVLTSSEVVVIRLSRGNTSRLSQVEWQAIPWDASGDNVLTVNLALWFLAMMSLNGDHRAICRSTELLPLNTWSRSVNPDGQVIYQHHLSMRKRFDLPAGAVYTEV
;
A
#
# COMPACT_ATOMS: atom_id res chain seq x y z
N MET A 1 -42.72 8.19 54.30
CA MET A 1 -42.39 7.02 53.47
C MET A 1 -42.44 7.49 52.02
N ALA A 2 -41.29 7.85 51.45
CA ALA A 2 -41.16 8.23 50.05
C ALA A 2 -40.46 7.07 49.33
N SER A 3 -41.15 6.43 48.39
CA SER A 3 -40.55 5.41 47.53
C SER A 3 -39.87 6.09 46.34
N ASN A 4 -38.54 6.09 46.35
CA ASN A 4 -37.73 6.38 45.17
C ASN A 4 -37.82 5.18 44.21
N ILE A 5 -38.43 5.39 43.04
CA ILE A 5 -38.30 4.49 41.90
C ILE A 5 -37.24 5.13 40.97
N PRO A 6 -36.09 4.49 40.70
CA PRO A 6 -35.15 5.02 39.74
C PRO A 6 -35.72 4.83 38.33
N ALA A 7 -35.76 5.92 37.56
CA ALA A 7 -36.06 5.86 36.14
C ALA A 7 -34.94 5.08 35.43
N ILE A 8 -35.27 3.88 34.93
CA ILE A 8 -34.43 3.14 34.01
C ILE A 8 -34.45 3.90 32.69
N ILE A 9 -33.36 4.60 32.39
CA ILE A 9 -33.13 5.16 31.05
C ILE A 9 -32.84 3.97 30.13
N HIS A 10 -33.86 3.54 29.39
CA HIS A 10 -33.67 2.65 28.27
C HIS A 10 -32.88 3.40 27.18
N PHE A 11 -31.61 3.06 27.04
CA PHE A 11 -30.89 3.33 25.80
C PHE A 11 -31.59 2.56 24.68
N PHE A 12 -32.42 3.26 23.90
CA PHE A 12 -32.87 2.75 22.62
C PHE A 12 -31.66 2.67 21.69
N MET A 13 -31.03 1.50 21.61
CA MET A 13 -30.16 1.17 20.48
C MET A 13 -31.07 1.08 19.25
N SER A 14 -30.98 2.08 18.37
CA SER A 14 -31.56 1.99 17.04
C SER A 14 -30.87 0.85 16.29
N PRO A 15 -31.59 -0.12 15.71
CA PRO A 15 -30.98 -1.16 14.91
C PRO A 15 -30.50 -0.52 13.59
N GLY A 16 -29.20 -0.62 13.32
CA GLY A 16 -28.67 -0.51 11.95
C GLY A 16 -27.71 0.63 11.62
N THR A 17 -27.13 1.35 12.59
CA THR A 17 -26.02 2.28 12.28
C THR A 17 -24.71 1.51 12.25
N ALA A 18 -24.03 1.45 11.10
CA ALA A 18 -22.71 0.83 11.01
C ALA A 18 -21.73 1.50 12.01
N PRO A 19 -20.83 0.72 12.66
CA PRO A 19 -19.95 1.25 13.69
C PRO A 19 -18.96 2.27 13.11
N PHE A 20 -18.54 3.21 13.95
CA PHE A 20 -17.37 4.05 13.69
C PHE A 20 -16.13 3.34 14.19
N GLU A 21 -15.10 3.29 13.36
CA GLU A 21 -13.80 2.74 13.70
C GLU A 21 -12.70 3.65 13.14
N SER A 22 -11.50 3.62 13.74
CA SER A 22 -10.35 4.31 13.14
C SER A 22 -9.94 3.63 11.84
N LEU A 23 -9.36 4.39 10.90
CA LEU A 23 -8.75 3.81 9.70
C LEU A 23 -7.71 2.74 10.06
N GLN A 24 -6.92 2.95 11.11
CA GLN A 24 -5.96 1.96 11.61
C GLN A 24 -6.65 0.66 12.03
N ALA A 25 -7.71 0.74 12.84
CA ALA A 25 -8.44 -0.44 13.32
C ALA A 25 -9.03 -1.25 12.16
N ILE A 26 -9.56 -0.56 11.14
CA ILE A 26 -10.09 -1.19 9.93
C ILE A 26 -8.98 -1.90 9.14
N LEU A 27 -7.87 -1.21 8.89
CA LEU A 27 -6.77 -1.69 8.05
C LEU A 27 -5.92 -2.77 8.73
N THR A 28 -6.01 -2.91 10.06
CA THR A 28 -5.26 -3.93 10.81
C THR A 28 -6.07 -5.19 11.14
N LYS A 29 -7.33 -5.28 10.69
CA LYS A 29 -8.15 -6.49 10.82
C LYS A 29 -7.48 -7.69 10.14
N ALA A 30 -7.66 -8.86 10.76
CA ALA A 30 -7.18 -10.12 10.20
C ALA A 30 -7.88 -10.43 8.87
N ASN A 31 -7.09 -10.74 7.85
CA ASN A 31 -7.61 -11.30 6.61
C ASN A 31 -8.02 -12.75 6.83
N PRO A 32 -9.12 -13.23 6.22
CA PRO A 32 -9.48 -14.63 6.31
C PRO A 32 -8.38 -15.51 5.68
N PRO A 33 -8.09 -16.69 6.25
CA PRO A 33 -7.06 -17.58 5.72
C PRO A 33 -7.47 -18.07 4.32
N ILE A 34 -6.53 -18.04 3.38
CA ILE A 34 -6.76 -18.54 2.01
C ILE A 34 -6.49 -20.05 1.97
N ARG A 35 -7.48 -20.84 1.56
CA ARG A 35 -7.29 -22.25 1.23
C ARG A 35 -6.64 -22.40 -0.14
N ASP A 36 -5.32 -22.53 -0.16
CA ASP A 36 -4.56 -22.70 -1.39
C ASP A 36 -4.59 -24.16 -1.90
N GLU A 37 -5.60 -24.42 -2.73
CA GLU A 37 -5.81 -25.69 -3.43
C GLU A 37 -5.13 -25.72 -4.81
N SER A 38 -4.31 -24.71 -5.13
CA SER A 38 -3.69 -24.58 -6.44
C SER A 38 -2.68 -25.70 -6.69
N SER A 39 -2.58 -26.11 -7.96
CA SER A 39 -1.59 -27.06 -8.46
C SER A 39 -0.85 -26.43 -9.63
N PRO A 40 0.05 -25.46 -9.35
CA PRO A 40 0.61 -24.64 -10.41
C PRO A 40 1.62 -25.42 -11.26
N PRO A 41 1.73 -25.10 -12.56
CA PRO A 41 2.59 -25.84 -13.48
C PRO A 41 4.06 -25.61 -13.13
N ARG A 42 4.88 -26.67 -13.05
CA ARG A 42 6.29 -26.59 -12.61
C ARG A 42 7.14 -25.56 -13.34
N ASN A 43 6.79 -25.23 -14.60
CA ASN A 43 7.47 -24.22 -15.40
C ASN A 43 6.47 -23.20 -15.93
N VAL A 44 6.58 -21.95 -15.48
CA VAL A 44 5.89 -20.82 -16.10
C VAL A 44 6.83 -20.21 -17.15
N PRO A 45 6.43 -20.17 -18.43
CA PRO A 45 7.23 -19.52 -19.46
C PRO A 45 7.50 -18.05 -19.10
N PRO A 46 8.72 -17.54 -19.33
CA PRO A 46 9.00 -16.14 -19.11
C PRO A 46 8.09 -15.28 -20.00
N SER A 47 7.56 -14.19 -19.45
CA SER A 47 6.92 -13.16 -20.26
C SER A 47 7.97 -12.57 -21.20
N LYS A 48 7.66 -12.53 -22.50
CA LYS A 48 8.55 -11.95 -23.53
C LYS A 48 8.70 -10.42 -23.40
N THR A 49 7.85 -9.77 -22.62
CA THR A 49 7.76 -8.30 -22.51
C THR A 49 8.08 -7.78 -21.10
N ALA A 50 8.40 -8.67 -20.15
CA ALA A 50 8.95 -8.29 -18.86
C ALA A 50 10.37 -7.74 -19.01
N ALA A 51 10.75 -6.79 -18.14
CA ALA A 51 12.12 -6.34 -18.04
C ALA A 51 13.06 -7.52 -17.78
N SER A 52 14.24 -7.49 -18.40
CA SER A 52 15.25 -8.52 -18.20
C SER A 52 15.69 -8.54 -16.73
N VAL A 53 15.94 -9.72 -16.16
CA VAL A 53 16.40 -9.86 -14.77
C VAL A 53 17.74 -9.16 -14.50
N ASN A 54 18.51 -8.88 -15.56
CA ASN A 54 19.77 -8.15 -15.51
C ASN A 54 19.61 -6.64 -15.71
N SER A 55 18.40 -6.13 -16.00
CA SER A 55 18.16 -4.69 -16.17
C SER A 55 17.74 -3.99 -14.88
N PHE A 56 17.72 -4.70 -13.76
CA PHE A 56 17.41 -4.11 -12.46
C PHE A 56 18.01 -4.89 -11.28
N GLU A 57 18.27 -4.16 -10.20
CA GLU A 57 18.67 -4.72 -8.93
C GLU A 57 17.55 -4.69 -7.90
N VAL A 58 17.59 -5.65 -6.98
CA VAL A 58 16.61 -5.78 -5.89
C VAL A 58 17.33 -5.67 -4.55
N THR A 59 16.77 -4.88 -3.63
CA THR A 59 17.30 -4.67 -2.28
C THR A 59 16.13 -4.58 -1.28
N GLN A 60 16.39 -4.82 0.01
CA GLN A 60 15.35 -4.68 1.02
C GLN A 60 14.96 -3.21 1.21
N TRP A 61 13.65 -2.93 1.29
CA TRP A 61 13.09 -1.62 1.59
C TRP A 61 13.00 -1.42 3.11
N ALA A 62 14.15 -1.28 3.77
CA ALA A 62 14.25 -1.33 5.23
C ALA A 62 13.42 -0.26 5.97
N ASP A 63 13.19 0.91 5.37
CA ASP A 63 12.41 1.98 5.97
C ASP A 63 10.89 1.85 5.71
N PHE A 64 10.44 0.90 4.89
CA PHE A 64 9.02 0.54 4.76
C PHE A 64 8.60 -0.37 5.91
N ASN A 65 8.42 0.23 7.09
CA ASN A 65 7.97 -0.45 8.30
C ASN A 65 6.92 0.40 9.02
N LEU A 66 6.19 -0.20 9.96
CA LEU A 66 5.08 0.47 10.64
C LEU A 66 5.53 1.75 11.36
N GLU A 67 6.64 1.70 12.09
CA GLU A 67 7.15 2.84 12.86
C GLU A 67 7.38 4.06 11.95
N THR A 68 8.15 3.89 10.87
CA THR A 68 8.41 4.96 9.89
C THR A 68 7.11 5.47 9.24
N LEU A 69 6.21 4.57 8.84
CA LEU A 69 5.00 4.96 8.11
C LEU A 69 3.97 5.67 9.03
N MET A 70 3.96 5.34 10.32
CA MET A 70 3.16 6.03 11.33
C MET A 70 3.64 7.47 11.58
N GLU A 71 4.94 7.74 11.41
CA GLU A 71 5.44 9.12 11.45
C GLU A 71 4.85 9.98 10.34
N ALA A 72 4.74 9.42 9.14
CA ALA A 72 4.13 10.09 7.99
C ALA A 72 2.62 10.28 8.13
N TYR A 73 1.89 9.22 8.47
CA TYR A 73 0.45 9.13 8.24
C TYR A 73 -0.39 8.81 9.48
N GLY A 74 0.23 8.61 10.65
CA GLY A 74 -0.46 8.15 11.86
C GLY A 74 -1.60 9.07 12.31
N ASP A 75 -1.51 10.37 12.05
CA ASP A 75 -2.58 11.30 12.36
C ASP A 75 -3.81 11.15 11.45
N ILE A 76 -3.61 10.78 10.18
CA ILE A 76 -4.70 10.40 9.27
C ILE A 76 -5.31 9.08 9.72
N LEU A 77 -4.48 8.10 10.12
CA LEU A 77 -4.95 6.77 10.50
C LEU A 77 -5.83 6.75 11.77
N ASN A 78 -5.74 7.79 12.60
CA ASN A 78 -6.61 7.99 13.76
C ASN A 78 -8.01 8.53 13.41
N GLU A 79 -8.26 8.92 12.16
CA GLU A 79 -9.57 9.38 11.71
C GLU A 79 -10.63 8.29 11.93
N GLN A 80 -11.73 8.66 12.57
CA GLN A 80 -12.90 7.80 12.76
C GLN A 80 -13.80 7.89 11.54
N VAL A 81 -14.08 6.74 10.92
CA VAL A 81 -14.98 6.65 9.77
C VAL A 81 -16.08 5.64 10.03
N GLN A 82 -17.23 5.86 9.42
CA GLN A 82 -18.30 4.87 9.41
C GLN A 82 -17.88 3.70 8.52
N VAL A 83 -17.96 2.48 9.05
CA VAL A 83 -17.63 1.28 8.27
C VAL A 83 -18.70 1.06 7.20
N THR A 84 -18.34 1.26 5.92
CA THR A 84 -19.28 1.16 4.79
C THR A 84 -19.29 -0.22 4.14
N ASN A 85 -18.17 -0.94 4.20
CA ASN A 85 -17.98 -2.25 3.57
C ASN A 85 -17.50 -3.28 4.58
N HIS A 86 -18.24 -4.38 4.70
CA HIS A 86 -17.80 -5.57 5.41
C HIS A 86 -17.20 -6.55 4.41
N ALA A 87 -15.88 -6.74 4.47
CA ALA A 87 -15.24 -7.84 3.77
C ALA A 87 -15.88 -9.17 4.22
N PRO A 88 -16.06 -10.15 3.31
CA PRO A 88 -16.59 -11.44 3.73
C PRO A 88 -15.66 -12.08 4.77
N THR A 89 -16.24 -12.79 5.72
CA THR A 89 -15.50 -13.49 6.77
C THR A 89 -15.19 -14.94 6.41
N ASP A 90 -15.86 -15.47 5.39
CA ASP A 90 -15.67 -16.85 4.96
C ASP A 90 -14.27 -17.06 4.37
N PRO A 91 -13.56 -18.14 4.75
CA PRO A 91 -12.25 -18.43 4.18
C PRO A 91 -12.34 -18.69 2.66
N PRO A 92 -11.72 -17.84 1.82
CA PRO A 92 -11.73 -18.05 0.39
C PRO A 92 -10.85 -19.24 0.00
N SER A 93 -11.12 -19.83 -1.16
CA SER A 93 -10.30 -20.91 -1.73
C SER A 93 -9.72 -20.47 -3.06
N MET A 94 -8.47 -20.84 -3.31
CA MET A 94 -7.71 -20.43 -4.50
C MET A 94 -7.28 -21.68 -5.27
N ARG A 95 -7.63 -21.76 -6.56
CA ARG A 95 -7.20 -22.83 -7.48
C ARG A 95 -6.35 -22.28 -8.62
N SER A 96 -6.51 -21.00 -8.93
CA SER A 96 -5.86 -20.28 -10.02
C SER A 96 -5.43 -18.87 -9.59
N LEU A 97 -4.57 -18.23 -10.39
CA LEU A 97 -4.24 -16.81 -10.21
C LEU A 97 -5.45 -15.88 -10.41
N ALA A 98 -6.45 -16.30 -11.19
CA ALA A 98 -7.69 -15.55 -11.35
C ALA A 98 -8.49 -15.52 -10.04
N ASP A 99 -8.51 -16.64 -9.30
CA ASP A 99 -9.16 -16.70 -7.98
C ASP A 99 -8.46 -15.75 -6.99
N LEU A 100 -7.13 -15.70 -6.98
CA LEU A 100 -6.40 -14.78 -6.10
C LEU A 100 -6.67 -13.31 -6.42
N LYS A 101 -6.81 -12.95 -7.71
CA LYS A 101 -7.24 -11.59 -8.10
C LYS A 101 -8.64 -11.29 -7.56
N MET A 102 -9.57 -12.23 -7.69
CA MET A 102 -10.93 -12.09 -7.17
C MET A 102 -10.93 -11.99 -5.64
N ILE A 103 -10.06 -12.72 -4.94
CA ILE A 103 -9.88 -12.61 -3.49
C ILE A 103 -9.43 -11.19 -3.13
N GLY A 104 -8.40 -10.64 -3.80
CA GLY A 104 -7.99 -9.25 -3.57
C GLY A 104 -9.13 -8.25 -3.80
N GLN A 105 -9.88 -8.42 -4.89
CA GLN A 105 -11.04 -7.57 -5.22
C GLN A 105 -12.19 -7.65 -4.22
N ARG A 106 -12.39 -8.80 -3.58
CA ARG A 106 -13.54 -9.02 -2.70
C ARG A 106 -13.23 -8.81 -1.22
N TYR A 107 -12.00 -9.07 -0.80
CA TYR A 107 -11.61 -9.07 0.62
C TYR A 107 -10.73 -7.88 1.00
N ILE A 108 -9.92 -7.35 0.07
CA ILE A 108 -8.98 -6.25 0.36
C ILE A 108 -9.51 -4.92 -0.18
N PHE A 109 -9.83 -4.87 -1.47
CA PHE A 109 -10.12 -3.61 -2.15
C PHE A 109 -11.32 -2.83 -1.60
N PRO A 110 -12.43 -3.46 -1.16
CA PRO A 110 -13.56 -2.70 -0.61
C PRO A 110 -13.21 -1.95 0.67
N ALA A 111 -12.29 -2.47 1.49
CA ALA A 111 -11.77 -1.78 2.66
C ALA A 111 -10.79 -0.67 2.26
N LEU A 112 -9.92 -0.94 1.28
CA LEU A 112 -8.99 0.06 0.78
C LEU A 112 -9.72 1.25 0.16
N GLU A 113 -10.75 1.07 -0.66
CA GLU A 113 -11.39 2.16 -1.42
C GLU A 113 -11.86 3.32 -0.53
N TYR A 114 -12.68 3.06 0.50
CA TYR A 114 -13.18 4.14 1.36
C TYR A 114 -12.13 4.67 2.35
N THR A 115 -11.21 3.82 2.82
CA THR A 115 -10.14 4.26 3.73
C THR A 115 -9.10 5.11 3.01
N ILE A 116 -8.86 4.80 1.73
CA ILE A 116 -8.09 5.62 0.80
C ILE A 116 -8.79 6.95 0.58
N GLU A 117 -10.09 6.95 0.31
CA GLU A 117 -10.86 8.18 0.07
C GLU A 117 -10.78 9.11 1.28
N ALA A 118 -10.96 8.55 2.49
CA ALA A 118 -10.79 9.28 3.74
C ALA A 118 -9.39 9.92 3.85
N GLY A 119 -8.34 9.13 3.63
CA GLY A 119 -6.96 9.61 3.66
C GLY A 119 -6.62 10.63 2.56
N ALA A 120 -7.14 10.44 1.35
CA ALA A 120 -6.92 11.33 0.21
C ALA A 120 -7.46 12.74 0.49
N ARG A 121 -8.58 12.86 1.20
CA ARG A 121 -9.09 14.18 1.65
C ARG A 121 -8.07 14.91 2.51
N HIS A 122 -7.44 14.22 3.47
CA HIS A 122 -6.41 14.81 4.32
C HIS A 122 -5.17 15.25 3.54
N ILE A 123 -4.64 14.39 2.65
CA ILE A 123 -3.50 14.78 1.80
C ILE A 123 -3.88 15.96 0.90
N GLY A 124 -5.06 15.94 0.29
CA GLY A 124 -5.53 17.01 -0.59
C GLY A 124 -5.60 18.37 0.11
N ILE A 125 -6.14 18.40 1.34
CA ILE A 125 -6.14 19.61 2.18
C ILE A 125 -4.72 20.11 2.42
N ARG A 126 -3.78 19.22 2.76
CA ARG A 126 -2.39 19.61 3.06
C ARG A 126 -1.62 20.08 1.82
N LEU A 127 -1.93 19.53 0.65
CA LEU A 127 -1.37 19.97 -0.64
C LEU A 127 -2.08 21.21 -1.21
N GLY A 128 -3.20 21.65 -0.63
CA GLY A 128 -4.01 22.74 -1.16
C GLY A 128 -4.68 22.42 -2.50
N ARG A 129 -4.94 21.14 -2.80
CA ARG A 129 -5.59 20.70 -4.05
C ARG A 129 -6.53 19.52 -3.82
N HIS A 130 -7.58 19.42 -4.63
CA HIS A 130 -8.41 18.21 -4.65
C HIS A 130 -7.62 17.05 -5.26
N LEU A 131 -7.68 15.88 -4.64
CA LEU A 131 -7.10 14.65 -5.17
C LEU A 131 -8.18 13.83 -5.88
N PRO A 132 -7.82 13.14 -6.99
CA PRO A 132 -8.79 12.36 -7.74
C PRO A 132 -9.32 11.17 -6.93
N THR A 133 -10.51 10.70 -7.30
CA THR A 133 -11.04 9.44 -6.75
C THR A 133 -10.20 8.27 -7.24
N MET A 134 -9.91 7.33 -6.35
CA MET A 134 -9.12 6.14 -6.69
C MET A 134 -10.00 4.90 -6.83
N ILE A 135 -9.70 4.08 -7.82
CA ILE A 135 -10.46 2.87 -8.14
C ILE A 135 -9.47 1.75 -8.47
N PHE A 136 -9.61 0.60 -7.81
CA PHE A 136 -8.88 -0.59 -8.22
C PHE A 136 -9.55 -1.20 -9.45
N ARG A 137 -8.80 -1.36 -10.53
CA ARG A 137 -9.27 -1.98 -11.77
C ARG A 137 -8.31 -3.05 -12.25
N PRO A 138 -8.81 -4.07 -12.96
CA PRO A 138 -7.94 -4.85 -13.84
C PRO A 138 -7.29 -3.90 -14.85
N SER A 139 -5.96 -3.84 -14.91
CA SER A 139 -5.27 -3.09 -15.97
C SER A 139 -5.44 -3.81 -17.29
N PRO A 140 -5.59 -3.13 -18.44
CA PRO A 140 -5.48 -3.79 -19.74
C PRO A 140 -4.15 -4.55 -19.86
N ALA A 141 -4.19 -5.70 -20.53
CA ALA A 141 -2.97 -6.41 -20.92
C ALA A 141 -2.09 -5.47 -21.75
N VAL A 142 -0.85 -5.28 -21.35
CA VAL A 142 0.14 -4.58 -22.17
C VAL A 142 0.87 -5.66 -22.94
N GLN A 143 0.72 -5.65 -24.27
CA GLN A 143 1.51 -6.48 -25.20
C GLN A 143 1.56 -7.97 -24.81
N GLY A 144 0.41 -8.58 -24.51
CA GLY A 144 0.29 -10.03 -24.25
C GLY A 144 0.59 -10.48 -22.81
N ASN A 145 0.79 -9.56 -21.86
CA ASN A 145 0.94 -9.90 -20.44
C ASN A 145 -0.40 -10.11 -19.73
N TYR A 146 -0.40 -11.00 -18.72
CA TYR A 146 -1.49 -11.10 -17.77
C TYR A 146 -1.74 -9.73 -17.13
N PRO A 147 -2.99 -9.25 -17.09
CA PRO A 147 -3.28 -7.90 -16.65
C PRO A 147 -2.87 -7.72 -15.19
N PRO A 148 -1.97 -6.78 -14.83
CA PRO A 148 -1.75 -6.45 -13.44
C PRO A 148 -3.04 -5.84 -12.87
N LEU A 149 -3.24 -6.01 -11.58
CA LEU A 149 -4.13 -5.14 -10.82
C LEU A 149 -3.55 -3.73 -10.92
N ALA A 150 -4.37 -2.71 -11.06
CA ALA A 150 -3.90 -1.33 -11.01
C ALA A 150 -4.80 -0.52 -10.09
N LEU A 151 -4.19 0.38 -9.33
CA LEU A 151 -4.91 1.47 -8.70
C LEU A 151 -4.87 2.64 -9.68
N CYS A 152 -6.03 3.08 -10.10
CA CYS A 152 -6.17 4.16 -11.07
C CYS A 152 -6.94 5.32 -10.48
N THR A 153 -6.72 6.51 -11.03
CA THR A 153 -7.64 7.63 -10.86
C THR A 153 -8.90 7.43 -11.71
N ASP A 154 -9.93 8.19 -11.40
CA ASP A 154 -11.11 8.39 -12.26
C ASP A 154 -10.75 8.79 -13.70
N ASN A 155 -9.69 9.58 -13.87
CA ASN A 155 -9.12 10.01 -15.16
C ASN A 155 -8.17 8.97 -15.80
N GLU A 156 -8.20 7.72 -15.33
CA GLU A 156 -7.40 6.59 -15.85
C GLU A 156 -5.88 6.70 -15.67
N GLU A 157 -5.39 7.65 -14.87
CA GLU A 157 -3.98 7.69 -14.49
C GLU A 157 -3.66 6.51 -13.58
N ARG A 158 -2.61 5.75 -13.92
CA ARG A 158 -2.22 4.55 -13.17
C ARG A 158 -1.23 4.92 -12.08
N LEU A 159 -1.64 4.77 -10.84
CA LEU A 159 -0.88 5.23 -9.68
C LEU A 159 0.04 4.16 -9.12
N LEU A 160 -0.35 2.88 -9.18
CA LEU A 160 0.51 1.74 -8.85
C LEU A 160 0.00 0.47 -9.53
N PHE A 161 0.84 -0.56 -9.57
CA PHE A 161 0.51 -1.86 -10.17
C PHE A 161 0.70 -3.02 -9.19
N GLY A 162 -0.20 -3.99 -9.24
CA GLY A 162 -0.10 -5.26 -8.55
C GLY A 162 -0.02 -6.41 -9.53
N CYS A 163 0.79 -7.43 -9.27
CA CYS A 163 0.68 -8.72 -9.94
C CYS A 163 0.39 -9.82 -8.91
N VAL A 164 -0.02 -11.00 -9.39
CA VAL A 164 -0.34 -12.14 -8.53
C VAL A 164 0.58 -13.31 -8.86
N GLN A 165 0.98 -14.06 -7.84
CA GLN A 165 1.79 -15.27 -7.96
C GLN A 165 1.26 -16.38 -7.05
N PHE A 166 1.55 -17.64 -7.40
CA PHE A 166 1.28 -18.78 -6.52
C PHE A 166 2.34 -18.84 -5.43
N ALA A 167 1.94 -18.88 -4.15
CA ALA A 167 2.90 -19.02 -3.04
C ALA A 167 3.73 -20.31 -3.15
N LYS A 168 3.16 -21.37 -3.74
CA LYS A 168 3.87 -22.64 -4.02
C LYS A 168 4.98 -22.54 -5.08
N GLN A 169 5.10 -21.41 -5.78
CA GLN A 169 6.12 -21.20 -6.84
C GLN A 169 7.02 -20.00 -6.61
N TRP A 170 6.57 -19.05 -5.79
CA TRP A 170 7.26 -17.79 -5.59
C TRP A 170 6.97 -17.29 -4.18
N GLN A 171 8.04 -17.03 -3.44
CA GLN A 171 8.03 -16.35 -2.16
C GLN A 171 9.09 -15.25 -2.14
N SER A 172 8.91 -14.25 -1.30
CA SER A 172 9.83 -13.13 -1.15
C SER A 172 11.24 -13.56 -0.75
N SER A 173 11.38 -14.62 0.05
CA SER A 173 12.67 -15.22 0.41
C SER A 173 13.49 -15.65 -0.81
N ASP A 174 12.83 -16.03 -1.91
CA ASP A 174 13.52 -16.42 -3.14
C ASP A 174 14.29 -15.25 -3.77
N LEU A 175 13.94 -13.99 -3.45
CA LEU A 175 14.69 -12.80 -3.89
C LEU A 175 16.07 -12.72 -3.22
N LEU A 176 16.25 -13.34 -2.06
CA LEU A 176 17.53 -13.43 -1.35
C LEU A 176 18.36 -14.64 -1.83
N ASP A 177 17.69 -15.79 -2.00
CA ASP A 177 18.37 -17.07 -2.25
C ASP A 177 18.56 -17.41 -3.74
N ASN A 178 17.62 -17.01 -4.61
CA ASN A 178 17.63 -17.35 -6.04
C ASN A 178 17.04 -16.23 -6.93
N PRO A 179 17.75 -15.10 -7.07
CA PRO A 179 17.21 -13.90 -7.70
C PRO A 179 16.89 -14.09 -9.19
N ALA A 180 17.53 -15.02 -9.92
CA ALA A 180 17.35 -15.14 -11.37
C ALA A 180 15.91 -15.56 -11.78
N ILE A 181 15.25 -16.37 -10.96
CA ILE A 181 13.85 -16.77 -11.19
C ILE A 181 12.92 -15.84 -10.40
N ALA A 182 13.29 -15.53 -9.16
CA ALA A 182 12.47 -14.71 -8.27
C ALA A 182 12.29 -13.26 -8.75
N LYS A 183 13.23 -12.71 -9.54
CA LYS A 183 13.10 -11.38 -10.15
C LYS A 183 12.03 -11.31 -11.23
N ARG A 184 11.50 -12.42 -11.78
CA ARG A 184 10.57 -12.36 -12.94
C ARG A 184 9.27 -11.58 -12.68
N PRO A 185 8.54 -11.80 -11.57
CA PRO A 185 7.34 -10.99 -11.27
C PRO A 185 7.69 -9.50 -11.07
N ILE A 186 8.86 -9.23 -10.48
CA ILE A 186 9.37 -7.86 -10.32
C ILE A 186 9.66 -7.22 -11.68
N GLY A 187 10.24 -7.96 -12.63
CA GLY A 187 10.50 -7.48 -13.99
C GLY A 187 9.22 -7.11 -14.75
N GLN A 188 8.10 -7.78 -14.48
CA GLN A 188 6.79 -7.35 -15.00
C GLN A 188 6.39 -6.01 -14.42
N LEU A 189 6.43 -5.86 -13.09
CA LEU A 189 6.11 -4.60 -12.42
C LEU A 189 7.01 -3.46 -12.90
N VAL A 190 8.31 -3.71 -13.13
CA VAL A 190 9.25 -2.75 -13.72
C VAL A 190 8.80 -2.27 -15.10
N THR A 191 8.37 -3.17 -15.99
CA THR A 191 7.82 -2.76 -17.29
C THR A 191 6.59 -1.86 -17.13
N TYR A 192 5.63 -2.24 -16.28
CA TYR A 192 4.40 -1.48 -16.08
C TYR A 192 4.64 -0.11 -15.44
N CYS A 193 5.46 -0.08 -14.39
CA CYS A 193 5.84 1.13 -13.67
C CYS A 193 6.57 2.12 -14.58
N ASN A 194 7.53 1.65 -15.38
CA ASN A 194 8.22 2.50 -16.36
C ASN A 194 7.25 3.08 -17.40
N ASN A 195 6.32 2.26 -17.92
CA ASN A 195 5.36 2.71 -18.94
C ASN A 195 4.36 3.76 -18.41
N ALA A 196 3.98 3.69 -17.13
CA ALA A 196 3.07 4.66 -16.52
C ALA A 196 3.77 5.77 -15.73
N ASN A 197 5.11 5.77 -15.70
CA ASN A 197 5.92 6.67 -14.86
C ASN A 197 5.45 6.70 -13.40
N THR A 198 5.16 5.53 -12.82
CA THR A 198 4.93 5.37 -11.39
C THR A 198 6.03 4.51 -10.78
N ARG A 199 6.36 4.73 -9.52
CA ARG A 199 7.39 3.95 -8.82
C ARG A 199 6.88 2.83 -7.93
N TYR A 200 5.58 2.71 -7.74
CA TYR A 200 5.03 1.83 -6.71
C TYR A 200 4.36 0.60 -7.33
N GLY A 201 4.56 -0.55 -6.69
CA GLY A 201 3.83 -1.75 -7.04
C GLY A 201 3.86 -2.82 -5.97
N PHE A 202 3.21 -3.94 -6.22
CA PHE A 202 3.22 -5.08 -5.31
C PHE A 202 3.05 -6.43 -6.02
N VAL A 203 3.53 -7.49 -5.39
CA VAL A 203 3.22 -8.88 -5.73
C VAL A 203 2.33 -9.45 -4.64
N LEU A 204 1.18 -10.00 -4.99
CA LEU A 204 0.26 -10.66 -4.08
C LEU A 204 0.33 -12.19 -4.25
N THR A 205 0.50 -12.92 -3.16
CA THR A 205 0.37 -14.38 -3.10
C THR A 205 -0.72 -14.78 -2.10
N SER A 206 -0.94 -16.09 -1.94
CA SER A 206 -1.80 -16.62 -0.87
C SER A 206 -1.18 -16.53 0.53
N SER A 207 0.11 -16.20 0.63
CA SER A 207 0.87 -16.18 1.90
C SER A 207 1.40 -14.80 2.29
N GLU A 208 1.55 -13.88 1.34
CA GLU A 208 2.14 -12.56 1.60
C GLU A 208 1.77 -11.52 0.53
N VAL A 209 2.01 -10.25 0.85
CA VAL A 209 2.16 -9.16 -0.12
C VAL A 209 3.58 -8.64 -0.06
N VAL A 210 4.21 -8.53 -1.23
CA VAL A 210 5.53 -7.93 -1.40
C VAL A 210 5.36 -6.58 -2.08
N VAL A 211 5.48 -5.49 -1.32
CA VAL A 211 5.45 -4.14 -1.88
C VAL A 211 6.81 -3.79 -2.46
N ILE A 212 6.83 -2.93 -3.47
CA ILE A 212 8.06 -2.45 -4.10
C ILE A 212 8.04 -0.94 -4.37
N ARG A 213 9.24 -0.36 -4.36
CA ARG A 213 9.52 1.00 -4.84
C ARG A 213 10.63 0.97 -5.88
N LEU A 214 10.41 1.69 -6.98
CA LEU A 214 11.35 1.81 -8.09
C LEU A 214 12.09 3.16 -8.08
N SER A 215 13.34 3.09 -8.48
CA SER A 215 14.11 4.26 -8.93
C SER A 215 14.99 3.91 -10.12
N ARG A 216 15.52 4.95 -10.76
CA ARG A 216 16.55 4.81 -11.78
C ARG A 216 17.91 4.73 -11.11
N GLY A 217 18.66 3.67 -11.39
CA GLY A 217 20.04 3.52 -10.92
C GLY A 217 20.97 4.58 -11.50
N ASN A 218 22.17 4.66 -10.94
CA ASN A 218 23.18 5.64 -11.34
C ASN A 218 23.71 5.43 -12.77
N THR A 219 23.64 4.20 -13.28
CA THR A 219 23.90 3.90 -14.69
C THR A 219 22.59 4.00 -15.47
N SER A 220 22.60 4.61 -16.66
CA SER A 220 21.41 4.96 -17.44
C SER A 220 20.50 3.81 -17.86
N ARG A 221 20.87 2.55 -17.58
CA ARG A 221 20.18 1.34 -18.01
C ARG A 221 19.66 0.44 -16.88
N LEU A 222 20.03 0.68 -15.63
CA LEU A 222 19.64 -0.20 -14.51
C LEU A 222 18.55 0.47 -13.67
N SER A 223 17.41 -0.20 -13.48
CA SER A 223 16.46 0.20 -12.45
C SER A 223 16.91 -0.34 -11.09
N GLN A 224 16.59 0.35 -10.01
CA GLN A 224 16.72 -0.18 -8.66
C GLN A 224 15.32 -0.41 -8.10
N VAL A 225 15.15 -1.55 -7.44
CA VAL A 225 13.91 -1.95 -6.81
C VAL A 225 14.20 -2.23 -5.34
N GLU A 226 13.49 -1.53 -4.48
CA GLU A 226 13.44 -1.83 -3.06
C GLU A 226 12.15 -2.63 -2.79
N TRP A 227 12.21 -3.66 -1.94
CA TRP A 227 11.05 -4.50 -1.63
C TRP A 227 10.89 -4.77 -0.13
N GLN A 228 9.64 -4.94 0.31
CA GLN A 228 9.31 -5.41 1.66
C GLN A 228 8.16 -6.42 1.59
N ALA A 229 8.31 -7.54 2.30
CA ALA A 229 7.29 -8.56 2.44
C ALA A 229 6.45 -8.35 3.69
N ILE A 230 5.15 -8.60 3.57
CA ILE A 230 4.15 -8.52 4.62
C ILE A 230 3.35 -9.82 4.63
N PRO A 231 3.40 -10.63 5.71
CA PRO A 231 2.64 -11.87 5.80
C PRO A 231 1.13 -11.65 5.69
N TRP A 232 0.42 -12.57 5.04
CA TRP A 232 -1.03 -12.49 4.83
C TRP A 232 -1.83 -12.51 6.14
N ASP A 233 -1.34 -13.26 7.12
CA ASP A 233 -1.95 -13.46 8.44
C ASP A 233 -1.58 -12.38 9.47
N ALA A 234 -0.73 -11.41 9.09
CA ALA A 234 -0.38 -10.27 9.92
C ALA A 234 -1.64 -9.45 10.26
N SER A 235 -1.87 -9.24 11.57
CA SER A 235 -3.03 -8.52 12.09
C SER A 235 -2.75 -7.87 13.44
N GLY A 236 -3.55 -6.86 13.79
CA GLY A 236 -3.45 -6.10 15.05
C GLY A 236 -2.75 -4.74 14.93
N ASP A 237 -2.98 -3.89 15.93
CA ASP A 237 -2.70 -2.44 15.87
C ASP A 237 -1.22 -2.08 15.73
N ASN A 238 -0.31 -2.96 16.17
CA ASN A 238 1.13 -2.73 16.19
C ASN A 238 1.89 -3.52 15.12
N VAL A 239 1.19 -4.02 14.11
CA VAL A 239 1.76 -4.82 13.03
C VAL A 239 1.43 -4.20 11.68
N LEU A 240 2.41 -4.17 10.79
CA LEU A 240 2.18 -3.80 9.39
C LEU A 240 1.43 -4.94 8.69
N THR A 241 0.12 -4.77 8.46
CA THR A 241 -0.73 -5.75 7.78
C THR A 241 -0.76 -5.55 6.27
N VAL A 242 -1.29 -6.52 5.52
CA VAL A 242 -1.46 -6.42 4.06
C VAL A 242 -2.29 -5.18 3.67
N ASN A 243 -3.44 -4.98 4.31
CA ASN A 243 -4.32 -3.85 3.97
C ASN A 243 -3.65 -2.52 4.32
N LEU A 244 -2.99 -2.44 5.48
CA LEU A 244 -2.28 -1.24 5.89
C LEU A 244 -1.08 -0.92 4.96
N ALA A 245 -0.30 -1.93 4.56
CA ALA A 245 0.80 -1.76 3.61
C ALA A 245 0.33 -1.27 2.23
N LEU A 246 -0.75 -1.86 1.69
CA LEU A 246 -1.33 -1.43 0.43
C LEU A 246 -1.94 -0.02 0.53
N TRP A 247 -2.54 0.33 1.67
CA TRP A 247 -3.02 1.68 1.94
C TRP A 247 -1.86 2.68 1.93
N PHE A 248 -0.75 2.43 2.64
CA PHE A 248 0.42 3.32 2.61
C PHE A 248 0.99 3.49 1.20
N LEU A 249 1.07 2.40 0.43
CA LEU A 249 1.53 2.45 -0.95
C LEU A 249 0.61 3.31 -1.83
N ALA A 250 -0.70 3.21 -1.65
CA ALA A 250 -1.69 4.05 -2.30
C ALA A 250 -1.54 5.53 -1.91
N MET A 251 -1.40 5.83 -0.62
CA MET A 251 -1.23 7.20 -0.11
C MET A 251 0.05 7.87 -0.63
N MET A 252 1.15 7.12 -0.73
CA MET A 252 2.38 7.62 -1.35
C MET A 252 2.22 7.85 -2.85
N SER A 253 1.45 7.01 -3.56
CA SER A 253 1.20 7.17 -4.99
C SER A 253 0.30 8.37 -5.34
N LEU A 254 -0.55 8.80 -4.40
CA LEU A 254 -1.40 9.98 -4.55
C LEU A 254 -0.61 11.29 -4.58
N ASN A 255 0.51 11.35 -3.85
CA ASN A 255 1.36 12.53 -3.86
C ASN A 255 2.14 12.57 -5.18
N GLY A 256 1.62 13.34 -6.14
CA GLY A 256 2.20 13.47 -7.49
C GLY A 256 3.65 13.92 -7.51
N ASP A 257 4.08 14.64 -6.48
CA ASP A 257 5.45 15.15 -6.34
C ASP A 257 6.44 14.03 -6.00
N HIS A 258 5.93 12.89 -5.50
CA HIS A 258 6.71 11.70 -5.12
C HIS A 258 6.45 10.47 -6.01
N ARG A 259 5.37 10.47 -6.81
CA ARG A 259 4.93 9.31 -7.61
C ARG A 259 5.90 8.96 -8.75
N ALA A 260 6.45 9.96 -9.43
CA ALA A 260 7.27 9.76 -10.62
C ALA A 260 8.55 8.98 -10.32
N ILE A 261 9.03 8.17 -11.26
CA ILE A 261 10.32 7.49 -11.14
C ILE A 261 11.43 8.55 -11.20
N CYS A 262 12.16 8.73 -10.09
CA CYS A 262 13.34 9.58 -9.99
C CYS A 262 14.64 8.77 -9.91
N ARG A 263 15.79 9.46 -9.91
CA ARG A 263 17.09 8.79 -9.71
C ARG A 263 17.20 8.26 -8.27
N SER A 264 17.98 7.21 -8.08
CA SER A 264 18.27 6.67 -6.75
C SER A 264 18.89 7.70 -5.81
N THR A 265 19.68 8.65 -6.33
CA THR A 265 20.24 9.78 -5.57
C THR A 265 19.22 10.84 -5.18
N GLU A 266 18.05 10.84 -5.82
CA GLU A 266 16.93 11.75 -5.56
C GLU A 266 15.85 11.08 -4.69
N LEU A 267 15.98 9.79 -4.39
CA LEU A 267 15.09 9.10 -3.45
C LEU A 267 15.39 9.57 -2.02
N LEU A 268 14.36 10.09 -1.36
CA LEU A 268 14.42 10.42 0.05
C LEU A 268 14.04 9.19 0.89
N PRO A 269 14.71 8.96 2.04
CA PRO A 269 14.21 8.07 3.07
C PRO A 269 12.76 8.41 3.42
N LEU A 270 11.95 7.40 3.74
CA LEU A 270 10.53 7.60 4.04
C LEU A 270 10.35 8.56 5.21
N ASN A 271 11.15 8.46 6.27
CA ASN A 271 11.14 9.37 7.42
C ASN A 271 11.92 10.68 7.18
N THR A 272 11.70 11.34 6.04
CA THR A 272 12.35 12.62 5.71
C THR A 272 11.39 13.79 5.89
N TRP A 273 11.89 14.86 6.49
CA TRP A 273 11.13 16.05 6.85
C TRP A 273 11.81 17.32 6.33
N SER A 274 11.05 18.29 5.84
CA SER A 274 11.57 19.65 5.66
C SER A 274 11.48 20.42 6.96
N ARG A 275 12.52 21.19 7.27
CA ARG A 275 12.56 22.11 8.42
C ARG A 275 12.38 23.54 7.92
N SER A 276 11.49 24.29 8.55
CA SER A 276 11.32 25.72 8.31
C SER A 276 11.14 26.46 9.63
N VAL A 277 11.37 27.78 9.61
CA VAL A 277 11.16 28.66 10.75
C VAL A 277 10.12 29.70 10.36
N ASN A 278 9.02 29.74 11.12
CA ASN A 278 7.99 30.75 10.93
C ASN A 278 8.49 32.15 11.32
N PRO A 279 7.82 33.23 10.89
CA PRO A 279 8.17 34.60 11.28
C PRO A 279 8.18 34.87 12.79
N ASP A 280 7.46 34.07 13.57
CA ASP A 280 7.44 34.10 15.04
C ASP A 280 8.63 33.37 15.70
N GLY A 281 9.55 32.80 14.90
CA GLY A 281 10.69 32.02 15.36
C GLY A 281 10.37 30.55 15.67
N GLN A 282 9.14 30.09 15.48
CA GLN A 282 8.76 28.71 15.72
C GLN A 282 9.28 27.79 14.62
N VAL A 283 9.94 26.69 15.01
CA VAL A 283 10.41 25.66 14.08
C VAL A 283 9.26 24.72 13.74
N ILE A 284 9.07 24.48 12.45
CA ILE A 284 8.10 23.51 11.93
C ILE A 284 8.85 22.46 11.09
N TYR A 285 8.54 21.19 11.35
CA TYR A 285 8.92 20.08 10.52
C TYR A 285 7.73 19.64 9.67
N GLN A 286 7.94 19.40 8.39
CA GLN A 286 6.90 18.95 7.48
C GLN A 286 7.34 17.69 6.72
N HIS A 287 6.59 16.60 6.86
CA HIS A 287 6.90 15.32 6.22
C HIS A 287 6.71 15.41 4.70
N HIS A 288 7.65 14.90 3.89
CA HIS A 288 7.55 15.06 2.42
C HIS A 288 6.39 14.29 1.78
N LEU A 289 6.14 13.04 2.21
CA LEU A 289 5.08 12.22 1.62
C LEU A 289 3.67 12.71 1.94
N SER A 290 3.42 13.03 3.21
CA SER A 290 2.07 13.27 3.73
C SER A 290 1.79 14.74 4.00
N MET A 291 2.80 15.60 3.91
CA MET A 291 2.76 17.01 4.30
C MET A 291 2.33 17.24 5.76
N ARG A 292 2.43 16.21 6.61
CA ARG A 292 2.15 16.30 8.05
C ARG A 292 3.12 17.29 8.68
N LYS A 293 2.61 18.18 9.53
CA LYS A 293 3.42 19.15 10.28
C LYS A 293 3.59 18.72 11.73
N ARG A 294 4.78 18.92 12.29
CA ARG A 294 5.13 18.72 13.71
C ARG A 294 6.03 19.85 14.19
N PHE A 295 6.08 20.06 15.50
CA PHE A 295 6.98 21.05 16.14
C PHE A 295 8.25 20.40 16.70
N ASP A 296 8.29 19.07 16.74
CA ASP A 296 9.40 18.24 17.11
C ASP A 296 9.81 17.35 15.93
N LEU A 297 11.12 17.07 15.82
CA LEU A 297 11.64 16.15 14.82
C LEU A 297 11.47 14.71 15.35
N PRO A 298 10.77 13.81 14.62
CA PRO A 298 10.58 12.44 15.10
C PRO A 298 11.87 11.65 15.24
N ALA A 299 11.81 10.56 16.02
CA ALA A 299 12.92 9.64 16.15
C ALA A 299 13.31 9.04 14.78
N GLY A 300 14.61 8.93 14.52
CA GLY A 300 15.13 8.40 13.27
C GLY A 300 14.89 9.26 12.03
N ALA A 301 14.31 10.45 12.19
CA ALA A 301 14.02 11.32 11.05
C ALA A 301 15.28 11.99 10.49
N VAL A 302 15.32 12.12 9.18
CA VAL A 302 16.29 12.95 8.46
C VAL A 302 15.59 14.25 8.07
N TYR A 303 16.30 15.39 8.10
CA TYR A 303 15.70 16.64 7.66
C TYR A 303 16.56 17.44 6.70
N THR A 304 15.88 18.26 5.90
CA THR A 304 16.46 19.24 4.99
C THR A 304 15.96 20.64 5.36
N GLU A 305 16.83 21.64 5.39
CA GLU A 305 16.41 23.04 5.55
C GLU A 305 15.70 23.54 4.29
N VAL A 306 14.68 24.38 4.47
CA VAL A 306 13.91 25.05 3.39
C VAL A 306 14.09 26.56 3.45
#